data_AF-A0A3M7S0I6-F1
#
_entry.id   AF-A0A3M7S0I6-F1
#
_cell.length_a   1.000
_cell.length_b   1.000
_cell.length_c   1.000
_cell.angle_alpha   90.00
_cell.angle_beta   90.00
_cell.angle_gamma   90.00
#
_symmetry.space_group_name_H-M   'P 1'
#
loop_
_entity.id
_entity.type
_entity.pdbx_description
1 polymer ?
#
loop_
_entity_poly.entity_id
_entity_poly.type
_entity_poly.pdbx_seq_one_letter_code
_entity_poly.pdbx_strand_id
1 'polypeptide(L)'
;MIRDLKEENARLKKLLEGGNIDPALLKGGGDDDDDADEEALRKQLEENDKNMEEMQKTYEQKLAEAKALAGNSDRIAIFEKAKKTPHLTNINMDPSLSGSIKILLEGDGQKKIGLSDQCDISLKGIGILDEHGTITRAANKFVIERLNDSKILRNGILLSSPSELTHLDRLVFGTSQYYLFVDPAKATAKDPVFTFETAQDEIGRGSGIISKDNNSHLTKEQLQCQAELIDLLPQIEEANAISIALDKKVVFTAIPVSASARGEYDGKVKAYVSVKNFATGLEWLWNKEKFLNRKADMTELYLDFKDDGVINREKFKSYDPFFESPDTPTQIGTAMIFPKTLPYMLPNKTDAKILDLRSNEAGTVQIEILPCNASGKPFTEKEYEEAGSNLIADPKTDLINKPISFLIKIGVANIYNPIYEDIYCSFQIYKEPTLIKTNTIKGTNKPDFKFSKNFTFIATEEILNFLLNKCFYIQIFGEQKHPSPEQYNSKITTKEYFEREKLNSQNNMIGKVSNNIDPESEKLKDELKLSKTKISRLENTVVNLNKILEISGGLPIGANYLQRILYCSNDQDAKKIFDDYSKSKEKFSEYYDNKDGVVVSINGQEFDFGNGKNGKTAVCSIL
;
A
#
# COMPACT_ATOMS: atom_id res chain seq x y z
N MET A 1 -27.74 -16.94 -12.24
CA MET A 1 -28.97 -17.75 -12.11
C MET A 1 -28.82 -18.92 -11.15
N ILE A 2 -28.01 -19.96 -11.40
CA ILE A 2 -27.80 -21.07 -10.43
C ILE A 2 -27.17 -20.59 -9.12
N ARG A 3 -26.22 -19.63 -9.19
CA ARG A 3 -25.64 -19.00 -8.00
C ARG A 3 -26.69 -18.27 -7.17
N ASP A 4 -27.54 -17.50 -7.84
CA ASP A 4 -28.59 -16.71 -7.19
C ASP A 4 -29.68 -17.62 -6.58
N LEU A 5 -30.02 -18.74 -7.24
CA LEU A 5 -30.92 -19.78 -6.69
C LEU A 5 -30.30 -20.50 -5.49
N LYS A 6 -28.98 -20.74 -5.49
CA LYS A 6 -28.26 -21.32 -4.34
C LYS A 6 -28.20 -20.38 -3.14
N GLU A 7 -27.99 -19.08 -3.40
CA GLU A 7 -28.01 -18.06 -2.36
C GLU A 7 -29.41 -17.89 -1.77
N GLU A 8 -30.45 -17.92 -2.61
CA GLU A 8 -31.84 -17.83 -2.15
C GLU A 8 -32.28 -19.10 -1.39
N ASN A 9 -31.91 -20.31 -1.85
CA ASN A 9 -32.18 -21.54 -1.08
C ASN A 9 -31.39 -21.60 0.23
N ALA A 10 -30.15 -21.11 0.27
CA ALA A 10 -29.40 -20.99 1.51
C ALA A 10 -30.05 -19.99 2.49
N ARG A 11 -30.62 -18.90 1.96
CA ARG A 11 -31.36 -17.91 2.74
C ARG A 11 -32.68 -18.49 3.28
N LEU A 12 -33.48 -19.13 2.44
CA LEU A 12 -34.75 -19.75 2.81
C LEU A 12 -34.56 -20.89 3.83
N LYS A 13 -33.53 -21.71 3.63
CA LYS A 13 -33.18 -22.80 4.56
C LYS A 13 -32.74 -22.27 5.93
N LYS A 14 -32.02 -21.14 5.95
CA LYS A 14 -31.62 -20.46 7.18
C LYS A 14 -32.80 -19.78 7.89
N LEU A 15 -33.83 -19.35 7.15
CA LEU A 15 -35.10 -18.89 7.73
C LEU A 15 -35.88 -20.05 8.38
N LEU A 16 -35.89 -21.22 7.74
CA LEU A 16 -36.55 -22.43 8.27
C LEU A 16 -35.84 -22.99 9.53
N GLU A 17 -34.50 -23.01 9.54
CA GLU A 17 -33.69 -23.50 10.67
C GLU A 17 -33.64 -22.51 11.85
N GLY A 18 -33.93 -21.23 11.61
CA GLY A 18 -33.75 -20.15 12.58
C GLY A 18 -34.89 -19.95 13.58
N GLY A 19 -36.08 -20.53 13.34
CA GLY A 19 -37.23 -20.52 14.25
C GLY A 19 -37.70 -19.14 14.74
N ASN A 20 -37.23 -18.04 14.13
CA ASN A 20 -37.49 -16.68 14.59
C ASN A 20 -37.71 -15.79 13.36
N ILE A 21 -38.91 -15.88 12.80
CA ILE A 21 -39.36 -14.98 11.74
C ILE A 21 -39.63 -13.63 12.41
N ASP A 22 -38.93 -12.59 11.97
CA ASP A 22 -39.17 -11.22 12.42
C ASP A 22 -40.59 -10.79 11.98
N PRO A 23 -41.52 -10.50 12.92
CA PRO A 23 -42.90 -10.11 12.59
C PRO A 23 -42.98 -8.86 11.72
N ALA A 24 -41.90 -8.08 11.61
CA ALA A 24 -41.83 -6.88 10.77
C ALA A 24 -41.78 -7.17 9.25
N LEU A 25 -41.56 -8.42 8.84
CA LEU A 25 -41.55 -8.83 7.42
C LEU A 25 -42.92 -9.32 6.91
N LEU A 26 -43.86 -9.60 7.80
CA LEU A 26 -45.22 -10.06 7.46
C LEU A 26 -46.17 -8.88 7.40
N LYS A 27 -46.46 -8.44 6.17
CA LYS A 27 -47.41 -7.35 5.90
C LYS A 27 -48.82 -7.91 5.88
N GLY A 28 -49.45 -8.06 7.04
CA GLY A 28 -50.87 -8.41 7.18
C GLY A 28 -51.07 -9.39 8.32
N GLY A 29 -51.86 -9.00 9.32
CA GLY A 29 -51.96 -9.68 10.61
C GLY A 29 -52.96 -10.84 10.67
N GLY A 30 -52.86 -11.59 11.77
CA GLY A 30 -53.75 -12.66 12.17
C GLY A 30 -52.96 -13.76 12.88
N ASP A 31 -53.01 -13.81 14.21
CA ASP A 31 -52.60 -14.96 15.00
C ASP A 31 -53.51 -16.14 14.60
N ASP A 32 -53.02 -17.10 13.81
CA ASP A 32 -53.47 -18.51 13.71
C ASP A 32 -52.90 -19.31 12.49
N ASP A 33 -51.88 -18.83 11.76
CA ASP A 33 -51.40 -19.50 10.50
C ASP A 33 -49.88 -19.82 10.45
N ASP A 34 -49.21 -20.08 11.57
CA ASP A 34 -47.77 -20.44 11.58
C ASP A 34 -47.46 -21.73 10.79
N ASP A 35 -48.39 -22.68 10.73
CA ASP A 35 -48.22 -23.95 10.00
C ASP A 35 -48.37 -23.77 8.47
N ALA A 36 -49.19 -22.81 8.02
CA ALA A 36 -49.45 -22.55 6.61
C ALA A 36 -48.28 -21.85 5.92
N ASP A 37 -47.59 -20.96 6.63
CA ASP A 37 -46.42 -20.23 6.14
C ASP A 37 -45.16 -21.10 6.08
N GLU A 38 -44.97 -22.04 7.00
CA GLU A 38 -43.88 -23.03 6.92
C GLU A 38 -44.09 -24.01 5.75
N GLU A 39 -45.33 -24.44 5.51
CA GLU A 39 -45.66 -25.33 4.39
C GLU A 39 -45.48 -24.60 3.04
N ALA A 40 -45.83 -23.31 2.95
CA ALA A 40 -45.57 -22.49 1.76
C ALA A 40 -44.06 -22.33 1.50
N LEU A 41 -43.25 -22.09 2.54
CA LEU A 41 -41.79 -21.97 2.42
C LEU A 41 -41.14 -23.30 2.00
N ARG A 42 -41.58 -24.43 2.57
CA ARG A 42 -41.10 -25.77 2.17
C ARG A 42 -41.43 -26.08 0.73
N LYS A 43 -42.64 -25.75 0.28
CA LYS A 43 -43.06 -25.95 -1.11
C LYS A 43 -42.24 -25.09 -2.08
N GLN A 44 -41.91 -23.86 -1.70
CA GLN A 44 -41.06 -22.98 -2.49
C GLN A 44 -39.60 -23.47 -2.54
N LEU A 45 -39.08 -24.05 -1.46
CA LEU A 45 -37.78 -24.72 -1.42
C LEU A 45 -37.75 -25.95 -2.34
N GLU A 46 -38.76 -26.82 -2.28
CA GLU A 46 -38.87 -27.99 -3.16
C GLU A 46 -38.99 -27.59 -4.63
N GLU A 47 -39.74 -26.53 -4.94
CA GLU A 47 -39.89 -26.03 -6.29
C GLU A 47 -38.58 -25.40 -6.81
N ASN A 48 -37.84 -24.67 -5.97
CA ASN A 48 -36.51 -24.16 -6.31
C ASN A 48 -35.47 -25.28 -6.47
N ASP A 49 -35.47 -26.30 -5.61
CA ASP A 49 -34.56 -27.45 -5.72
C ASP A 49 -34.87 -28.27 -6.98
N LYS A 50 -36.15 -28.46 -7.31
CA LYS A 50 -36.56 -29.11 -8.55
C LYS A 50 -36.18 -28.29 -9.78
N ASN A 51 -36.35 -26.97 -9.74
CA ASN A 51 -35.92 -26.06 -10.80
C ASN A 51 -34.38 -26.06 -10.96
N MET A 52 -33.63 -26.15 -9.86
CA MET A 52 -32.17 -26.31 -9.91
C MET A 52 -31.77 -27.67 -10.49
N GLU A 53 -32.44 -28.76 -10.12
CA GLU A 53 -32.20 -30.08 -10.71
C GLU A 53 -32.53 -30.11 -12.19
N GLU A 54 -33.64 -29.51 -12.61
CA GLU A 54 -34.03 -29.43 -14.01
C GLU A 54 -33.06 -28.53 -14.80
N MET A 55 -32.62 -27.41 -14.21
CA MET A 55 -31.62 -26.53 -14.83
C MET A 55 -30.23 -27.19 -14.87
N GLN A 56 -29.87 -27.98 -13.86
CA GLN A 56 -28.62 -28.75 -13.81
C GLN A 56 -28.67 -29.92 -14.80
N LYS A 57 -29.77 -30.68 -14.86
CA LYS A 57 -29.98 -31.72 -15.88
C LYS A 57 -29.97 -31.10 -17.28
N THR A 58 -30.62 -29.97 -17.49
CA THR A 58 -30.62 -29.24 -18.78
C THR A 58 -29.24 -28.70 -19.13
N TYR A 59 -28.46 -28.21 -18.16
CA TYR A 59 -27.09 -27.77 -18.37
C TYR A 59 -26.17 -28.97 -18.66
N GLU A 60 -26.31 -30.08 -17.94
CA GLU A 60 -25.58 -31.33 -18.19
C GLU A 60 -25.96 -31.94 -19.53
N GLN A 61 -27.23 -31.88 -19.94
CA GLN A 61 -27.70 -32.29 -21.27
C GLN A 61 -27.16 -31.38 -22.35
N LYS A 62 -27.21 -30.05 -22.18
CA LYS A 62 -26.61 -29.08 -23.12
C LYS A 62 -25.09 -29.18 -23.16
N LEU A 63 -24.44 -29.51 -22.06
CA LEU A 63 -23.00 -29.76 -21.97
C LEU A 63 -22.64 -31.10 -22.61
N ALA A 64 -23.47 -32.13 -22.45
CA ALA A 64 -23.32 -33.42 -23.08
C ALA A 64 -23.62 -33.34 -24.59
N GLU A 65 -24.64 -32.61 -25.01
CA GLU A 65 -24.94 -32.27 -26.40
C GLU A 65 -23.84 -31.41 -26.98
N ALA A 66 -23.34 -30.37 -26.31
CA ALA A 66 -22.19 -29.59 -26.79
C ALA A 66 -20.91 -30.44 -26.89
N LYS A 67 -20.70 -31.40 -25.97
CA LYS A 67 -19.62 -32.40 -26.03
C LYS A 67 -19.85 -33.47 -27.11
N ALA A 68 -21.09 -33.74 -27.50
CA ALA A 68 -21.45 -34.70 -28.54
C ALA A 68 -21.50 -34.07 -29.94
N LEU A 69 -21.87 -32.80 -30.04
CA LEU A 69 -21.85 -31.97 -31.25
C LEU A 69 -20.42 -31.51 -31.62
N ALA A 70 -19.50 -31.42 -30.66
CA ALA A 70 -18.08 -31.23 -30.90
C ALA A 70 -17.39 -32.61 -31.11
N GLY A 71 -17.42 -33.11 -32.36
CA GLY A 71 -16.97 -34.44 -32.77
C GLY A 71 -15.73 -35.02 -32.05
N ASN A 72 -15.94 -36.14 -31.36
CA ASN A 72 -14.92 -36.85 -30.58
C ASN A 72 -13.92 -37.64 -31.46
N SER A 73 -14.25 -37.94 -32.73
CA SER A 73 -13.37 -38.68 -33.65
C SER A 73 -12.13 -37.87 -34.06
N ASP A 74 -12.31 -36.60 -34.46
CA ASP A 74 -11.23 -35.80 -35.02
C ASP A 74 -10.25 -35.32 -33.94
N ARG A 75 -10.73 -35.01 -32.73
CA ARG A 75 -9.84 -34.71 -31.59
C ARG A 75 -8.99 -35.92 -31.22
N ILE A 76 -9.58 -37.11 -31.12
CA ILE A 76 -8.81 -38.34 -30.82
C ILE A 76 -7.76 -38.56 -31.91
N ALA A 77 -8.13 -38.41 -33.19
CA ALA A 77 -7.20 -38.54 -34.30
C ALA A 77 -6.06 -37.50 -34.25
N ILE A 78 -6.36 -36.24 -33.93
CA ILE A 78 -5.35 -35.18 -33.75
C ILE A 78 -4.40 -35.51 -32.60
N PHE A 79 -4.93 -35.99 -31.47
CA PHE A 79 -4.13 -36.35 -30.31
C PHE A 79 -3.23 -37.57 -30.56
N GLU A 80 -3.72 -38.57 -31.28
CA GLU A 80 -2.90 -39.71 -31.69
C GLU A 80 -1.80 -39.30 -32.68
N LYS A 81 -2.12 -38.45 -33.68
CA LYS A 81 -1.11 -37.91 -34.60
C LYS A 81 -0.06 -37.07 -33.89
N ALA A 82 -0.46 -36.27 -32.91
CA ALA A 82 0.44 -35.42 -32.12
C ALA A 82 1.51 -36.20 -31.35
N LYS A 83 1.33 -37.50 -31.11
CA LYS A 83 2.37 -38.36 -30.50
C LYS A 83 3.58 -38.56 -31.40
N LYS A 84 3.44 -38.36 -32.72
CA LYS A 84 4.50 -38.57 -33.73
C LYS A 84 4.81 -37.32 -34.54
N THR A 85 3.96 -36.31 -34.48
CA THR A 85 4.05 -35.10 -35.29
C THR A 85 4.34 -33.88 -34.41
N PRO A 86 5.33 -33.03 -34.80
CA PRO A 86 5.55 -31.75 -34.14
C PRO A 86 4.28 -30.89 -34.11
N HIS A 87 3.97 -30.32 -32.95
CA HIS A 87 2.72 -29.60 -32.74
C HIS A 87 2.85 -28.49 -31.71
N LEU A 88 1.93 -27.52 -31.76
CA LEU A 88 1.72 -26.58 -30.66
C LEU A 88 0.64 -27.13 -29.73
N THR A 89 0.88 -27.08 -28.43
CA THR A 89 -0.10 -27.47 -27.41
C THR A 89 -0.40 -26.28 -26.51
N ASN A 90 -1.67 -25.98 -26.24
CA ASN A 90 -2.00 -24.78 -25.45
C ASN A 90 -1.59 -24.94 -23.98
N ILE A 91 -1.23 -23.82 -23.34
CA ILE A 91 -1.10 -23.68 -21.89
C ILE A 91 -2.24 -22.77 -21.44
N ASN A 92 -2.96 -23.14 -20.39
CA ASN A 92 -4.11 -22.39 -19.89
C ASN A 92 -3.96 -22.16 -18.38
N MET A 93 -4.51 -21.04 -17.90
CA MET A 93 -4.60 -20.70 -16.48
C MET A 93 -5.35 -21.78 -15.69
N ASP A 94 -6.35 -22.43 -16.28
CA ASP A 94 -6.91 -23.67 -15.73
C ASP A 94 -6.03 -24.86 -16.18
N PRO A 95 -5.35 -25.56 -15.24
CA PRO A 95 -4.50 -26.70 -15.58
C PRO A 95 -5.27 -27.82 -16.29
N SER A 96 -6.58 -27.97 -16.04
CA SER A 96 -7.43 -28.97 -16.68
C SER A 96 -7.68 -28.69 -18.16
N LEU A 97 -7.56 -27.42 -18.58
CA LEU A 97 -7.71 -26.98 -19.97
C LEU A 97 -6.37 -26.92 -20.72
N SER A 98 -5.24 -27.02 -20.01
CA SER A 98 -3.92 -27.10 -20.62
C SER A 98 -3.76 -28.38 -21.42
N GLY A 99 -3.18 -28.27 -22.62
CA GLY A 99 -2.98 -29.40 -23.54
C GLY A 99 -4.24 -29.90 -24.25
N SER A 100 -5.39 -29.25 -24.04
CA SER A 100 -6.66 -29.61 -24.69
C SER A 100 -6.69 -29.29 -26.19
N ILE A 101 -5.88 -28.35 -26.65
CA ILE A 101 -5.75 -27.92 -28.05
C ILE A 101 -4.36 -28.36 -28.54
N LYS A 102 -4.35 -29.08 -29.66
CA LYS A 102 -3.12 -29.50 -30.36
C LYS A 102 -3.19 -29.10 -31.83
N ILE A 103 -2.25 -28.26 -32.25
CA ILE A 103 -2.16 -27.73 -33.62
C ILE A 103 -1.00 -28.43 -34.32
N LEU A 104 -1.32 -29.32 -35.26
CA LEU A 104 -0.32 -30.14 -35.95
C LEU A 104 0.46 -29.32 -37.01
N LEU A 105 1.79 -29.39 -36.97
CA LEU A 105 2.68 -28.71 -37.92
C LEU A 105 3.13 -29.66 -39.03
N GLU A 106 2.13 -30.21 -39.74
CA GLU A 106 2.28 -31.12 -40.89
C GLU A 106 2.56 -30.36 -42.19
N GLY A 107 3.32 -31.00 -43.09
CA GLY A 107 3.67 -30.47 -44.42
C GLY A 107 4.85 -29.50 -44.37
N ASP A 108 5.73 -29.59 -45.37
CA ASP A 108 6.76 -28.57 -45.60
C ASP A 108 6.10 -27.32 -46.18
N GLY A 109 6.61 -26.14 -45.81
CA GLY A 109 6.07 -24.85 -46.22
C GLY A 109 5.75 -23.92 -45.06
N GLN A 110 5.24 -22.75 -45.41
CA GLN A 110 4.88 -21.69 -44.46
C GLN A 110 3.41 -21.82 -44.06
N LYS A 111 3.15 -21.83 -42.75
CA LYS A 111 1.81 -21.72 -42.17
C LYS A 111 1.59 -20.33 -41.61
N LYS A 112 0.53 -19.65 -42.03
CA LYS A 112 0.13 -18.34 -41.50
C LYS A 112 -0.65 -18.50 -40.20
N ILE A 113 -0.36 -17.62 -39.25
CA ILE A 113 -0.99 -17.54 -37.93
C ILE A 113 -1.66 -16.18 -37.81
N GLY A 114 -2.93 -16.16 -37.42
CA GLY A 114 -3.65 -14.89 -37.27
C GLY A 114 -5.08 -15.06 -36.79
N LEU A 115 -5.79 -13.95 -36.71
CA LEU A 115 -7.21 -13.92 -36.35
C LEU A 115 -8.11 -14.32 -37.53
N SER A 116 -7.64 -14.07 -38.77
CA SER A 116 -8.42 -14.33 -39.99
C SER A 116 -8.64 -15.83 -40.19
N ASP A 117 -9.85 -16.21 -40.60
CA ASP A 117 -10.17 -17.58 -40.99
C ASP A 117 -9.43 -18.03 -42.27
N GLN A 118 -8.75 -17.10 -42.96
CA GLN A 118 -7.86 -17.40 -44.09
C GLN A 118 -6.46 -17.87 -43.66
N CYS A 119 -6.12 -17.77 -42.36
CA CYS A 119 -4.87 -18.29 -41.83
C CYS A 119 -4.94 -19.81 -41.61
N ASP A 120 -3.83 -20.51 -41.88
CA ASP A 120 -3.70 -21.95 -41.60
C ASP A 120 -3.90 -22.27 -40.12
N ILE A 121 -3.51 -21.34 -39.25
CA ILE A 121 -3.67 -21.40 -37.80
C ILE A 121 -4.46 -20.18 -37.35
N SER A 122 -5.78 -20.34 -37.22
CA SER A 122 -6.66 -19.31 -36.67
C SER A 122 -6.60 -19.31 -35.14
N LEU A 123 -6.13 -18.21 -34.56
CA LEU A 123 -6.04 -18.00 -33.12
C LEU A 123 -7.01 -16.89 -32.71
N LYS A 124 -7.94 -17.21 -31.81
CA LYS A 124 -8.87 -16.24 -31.24
C LYS A 124 -8.31 -15.72 -29.92
N GLY A 125 -7.87 -14.46 -29.89
CA GLY A 125 -7.36 -13.84 -28.69
C GLY A 125 -7.24 -12.32 -28.83
N ILE A 126 -7.30 -11.62 -27.69
CA ILE A 126 -7.07 -10.17 -27.65
C ILE A 126 -5.62 -9.88 -28.06
N GLY A 127 -5.42 -8.85 -28.88
CA GLY A 127 -4.11 -8.45 -29.38
C GLY A 127 -3.55 -9.31 -30.52
N ILE A 128 -4.33 -10.26 -31.05
CA ILE A 128 -3.97 -11.01 -32.26
C ILE A 128 -4.40 -10.23 -33.49
N LEU A 129 -3.52 -10.17 -34.50
CA LEU A 129 -3.74 -9.47 -35.76
C LEU A 129 -4.32 -10.44 -36.78
N ASP A 130 -4.99 -9.92 -37.82
CA ASP A 130 -5.51 -10.74 -38.94
C ASP A 130 -4.42 -11.61 -39.56
N GLU A 131 -3.23 -11.06 -39.75
CA GLU A 131 -1.99 -11.77 -40.03
C GLU A 131 -0.97 -11.45 -38.93
N HIS A 132 -0.79 -12.37 -37.99
CA HIS A 132 0.01 -12.16 -36.78
C HIS A 132 1.44 -12.71 -36.91
N GLY A 133 1.63 -13.83 -37.60
CA GLY A 133 2.94 -14.45 -37.72
C GLY A 133 2.95 -15.62 -38.70
N THR A 134 4.11 -16.22 -38.88
CA THR A 134 4.23 -17.46 -39.65
C THR A 134 5.11 -18.47 -38.94
N ILE A 135 4.81 -19.75 -39.14
CA ILE A 135 5.71 -20.86 -38.81
C ILE A 135 6.03 -21.58 -40.12
N THR A 136 7.31 -21.58 -40.48
CA THR A 136 7.81 -22.23 -41.68
C THR A 136 8.51 -23.53 -41.31
N ARG A 137 8.08 -24.64 -41.90
CA ARG A 137 8.77 -25.93 -41.81
C ARG A 137 9.64 -26.13 -43.05
N ALA A 138 10.94 -26.30 -42.84
CA ALA A 138 11.90 -26.65 -43.89
C ALA A 138 12.94 -27.64 -43.36
N ALA A 139 13.12 -28.78 -44.03
CA ALA A 139 14.11 -29.81 -43.66
C ALA A 139 14.05 -30.23 -42.16
N ASN A 140 12.84 -30.46 -41.64
CA ASN A 140 12.56 -30.75 -40.22
C ASN A 140 12.99 -29.66 -39.21
N LYS A 141 13.24 -28.45 -39.67
CA LYS A 141 13.39 -27.25 -38.83
C LYS A 141 12.13 -26.41 -38.90
N PHE A 142 11.76 -25.83 -37.78
CA PHE A 142 10.60 -24.95 -37.66
C PHE A 142 11.11 -23.55 -37.35
N VAL A 143 10.80 -22.57 -38.19
CA VAL A 143 11.20 -21.18 -37.98
C VAL A 143 9.94 -20.36 -37.73
N ILE A 144 9.90 -19.67 -36.59
CA ILE A 144 8.84 -18.72 -36.27
C ILE A 144 9.26 -17.31 -36.66
N GLU A 145 8.33 -16.57 -37.25
CA GLU A 145 8.52 -15.19 -37.66
C GLU A 145 7.29 -14.37 -37.28
N ARG A 146 7.52 -13.17 -36.75
CA ARG A 146 6.49 -12.17 -36.50
C ARG A 146 6.18 -11.40 -37.78
N LEU A 147 4.91 -11.11 -38.01
CA LEU A 147 4.48 -10.21 -39.09
C LEU A 147 4.03 -8.87 -38.52
N ASN A 148 4.34 -7.78 -39.22
CA ASN A 148 3.98 -6.42 -38.83
C ASN A 148 4.41 -6.12 -37.37
N ASP A 149 3.60 -5.37 -36.62
CA ASP A 149 3.80 -5.05 -35.20
C ASP A 149 3.26 -6.11 -34.23
N SER A 150 3.14 -7.37 -34.69
CA SER A 150 2.59 -8.43 -33.84
C SER A 150 3.48 -8.73 -32.62
N LYS A 151 2.82 -9.14 -31.53
CA LYS A 151 3.48 -9.54 -30.30
C LYS A 151 3.57 -11.07 -30.25
N ILE A 152 4.76 -11.58 -30.58
CA ILE A 152 5.12 -12.99 -30.38
C ILE A 152 6.27 -13.05 -29.38
N LEU A 153 6.02 -13.60 -28.20
CA LEU A 153 7.07 -13.88 -27.23
C LEU A 153 7.54 -15.32 -27.42
N ARG A 154 8.85 -15.52 -27.57
CA ARG A 154 9.50 -16.82 -27.46
C ARG A 154 10.28 -16.84 -26.15
N ASN A 155 9.95 -17.77 -25.29
CA ASN A 155 10.64 -17.99 -24.02
C ASN A 155 10.68 -16.72 -23.14
N GLY A 156 9.54 -16.01 -23.07
CA GLY A 156 9.39 -14.74 -22.35
C GLY A 156 9.98 -13.50 -23.04
N ILE A 157 10.65 -13.65 -24.18
CA ILE A 157 11.34 -12.56 -24.88
C ILE A 157 10.62 -12.24 -26.20
N LEU A 158 10.43 -10.95 -26.50
CA LEU A 158 9.85 -10.52 -27.77
C LEU A 158 10.73 -10.94 -28.95
N LEU A 159 10.12 -11.66 -29.89
CA LEU A 159 10.82 -12.22 -31.04
C LEU A 159 11.42 -11.10 -31.90
N SER A 160 12.76 -11.00 -31.94
CA SER A 160 13.60 -10.11 -32.76
C SER A 160 13.38 -10.13 -34.27
N SER A 161 13.56 -11.35 -34.74
CA SER A 161 13.87 -11.76 -36.09
C SER A 161 13.41 -13.21 -36.22
N PRO A 162 13.34 -13.75 -37.43
CA PRO A 162 13.01 -15.16 -37.63
C PRO A 162 13.91 -16.06 -36.78
N SER A 163 13.30 -17.00 -36.06
CA SER A 163 14.02 -17.82 -35.08
C SER A 163 13.61 -19.28 -35.13
N GLU A 164 14.60 -20.18 -35.05
CA GLU A 164 14.37 -21.63 -35.09
C GLU A 164 13.77 -22.11 -33.76
N LEU A 165 12.60 -22.74 -33.82
CA LEU A 165 11.91 -23.37 -32.70
C LEU A 165 12.60 -24.67 -32.29
N THR A 166 12.78 -24.81 -30.99
CA THR A 166 13.31 -26.00 -30.33
C THR A 166 12.25 -26.63 -29.43
N HIS A 167 12.34 -27.95 -29.23
CA HIS A 167 11.44 -28.69 -28.36
C HIS A 167 11.30 -27.99 -26.99
N LEU A 168 10.05 -27.78 -26.54
CA LEU A 168 9.65 -27.06 -25.33
C LEU A 168 9.79 -25.53 -25.37
N ASP A 169 9.94 -24.94 -26.55
CA ASP A 169 9.81 -23.49 -26.67
C ASP A 169 8.41 -23.03 -26.30
N ARG A 170 8.34 -21.99 -25.46
CA ARG A 170 7.10 -21.38 -25.01
C ARG A 170 6.81 -20.16 -25.86
N LEU A 171 5.65 -20.17 -26.48
CA LEU A 171 5.19 -19.16 -27.40
C LEU A 171 3.97 -18.46 -26.81
N VAL A 172 4.01 -17.12 -26.82
CA VAL A 172 2.84 -16.30 -26.49
C VAL A 172 2.50 -15.45 -27.69
N PHE A 173 1.29 -15.62 -28.21
CA PHE A 173 0.74 -14.81 -29.30
C PHE A 173 -0.22 -13.77 -28.73
N GLY A 174 -0.05 -12.51 -29.11
CA GLY A 174 -0.83 -11.40 -28.54
C GLY A 174 -0.60 -11.26 -27.02
N THR A 175 -1.69 -11.17 -26.26
CA THR A 175 -1.66 -11.05 -24.78
C THR A 175 -2.18 -12.29 -24.03
N SER A 176 -2.86 -13.21 -24.72
CA SER A 176 -3.70 -14.23 -24.07
C SER A 176 -3.48 -15.66 -24.58
N GLN A 177 -2.73 -15.86 -25.65
CA GLN A 177 -2.60 -17.17 -26.30
C GLN A 177 -1.26 -17.82 -26.01
N TYR A 178 -1.23 -18.71 -25.01
CA TYR A 178 -0.03 -19.42 -24.58
C TYR A 178 0.04 -20.82 -25.21
N TYR A 179 1.19 -21.13 -25.82
CA TYR A 179 1.44 -22.40 -26.48
C TYR A 179 2.84 -22.92 -26.16
N LEU A 180 2.98 -24.23 -26.15
CA LEU A 180 4.23 -24.96 -26.05
C LEU A 180 4.49 -25.68 -27.37
N PHE A 181 5.65 -25.46 -27.96
CA PHE A 181 6.09 -26.22 -29.12
C PHE A 181 6.66 -27.57 -28.69
N VAL A 182 6.03 -28.65 -29.14
CA VAL A 182 6.40 -30.02 -28.82
C VAL A 182 6.85 -30.71 -30.10
N ASP A 183 8.11 -31.13 -30.12
CA ASP A 183 8.66 -32.07 -31.11
C ASP A 183 8.75 -33.47 -30.48
N PRO A 184 7.85 -34.42 -30.80
CA PRO A 184 7.84 -35.74 -30.18
C PRO A 184 9.12 -36.55 -30.41
N ALA A 185 9.88 -36.27 -31.48
CA ALA A 185 11.14 -36.96 -31.75
C ALA A 185 12.24 -36.57 -30.75
N LYS A 186 12.09 -35.43 -30.06
CA LYS A 186 13.02 -34.91 -29.06
C LYS A 186 12.45 -35.00 -27.63
N ALA A 187 11.21 -35.46 -27.48
CA ALA A 187 10.54 -35.55 -26.18
C ALA A 187 11.17 -36.64 -25.30
N THR A 188 11.32 -36.36 -24.01
CA THR A 188 11.88 -37.27 -23.02
C THR A 188 10.97 -37.40 -21.80
N ALA A 189 11.04 -38.52 -21.08
CA ALA A 189 10.31 -38.69 -19.83
C ALA A 189 10.78 -37.72 -18.70
N LYS A 190 11.87 -36.98 -18.92
CA LYS A 190 12.41 -35.98 -17.99
C LYS A 190 12.02 -34.56 -18.36
N ASP A 191 11.18 -34.38 -19.39
CA ASP A 191 10.79 -33.05 -19.84
C ASP A 191 10.05 -32.31 -18.71
N PRO A 192 10.42 -31.05 -18.43
CA PRO A 192 9.74 -30.26 -17.42
C PRO A 192 8.28 -29.99 -17.81
N VAL A 193 7.40 -30.01 -16.81
CA VAL A 193 6.01 -29.59 -16.97
C VAL A 193 5.96 -28.07 -16.91
N PHE A 194 5.49 -27.44 -17.98
CA PHE A 194 5.25 -26.00 -18.02
C PHE A 194 3.79 -25.70 -17.69
N THR A 195 3.59 -24.92 -16.64
CA THR A 195 2.29 -24.38 -16.24
C THR A 195 2.15 -22.93 -16.67
N PHE A 196 0.94 -22.40 -16.60
CA PHE A 196 0.67 -20.98 -16.90
C PHE A 196 1.50 -20.06 -15.99
N GLU A 197 1.64 -20.39 -14.71
CA GLU A 197 2.45 -19.64 -13.74
C GLU A 197 3.93 -19.61 -14.17
N THR A 198 4.50 -20.76 -14.57
CA THR A 198 5.90 -20.80 -15.04
C THR A 198 6.13 -19.97 -16.30
N ALA A 199 5.13 -19.89 -17.18
CA ALA A 199 5.19 -19.06 -18.38
C ALA A 199 5.10 -17.56 -18.03
N GLN A 200 4.26 -17.18 -17.07
CA GLN A 200 4.16 -15.81 -16.58
C GLN A 200 5.46 -15.35 -15.88
N ASP A 201 6.05 -16.20 -15.04
CA ASP A 201 7.35 -15.92 -14.39
C ASP A 201 8.46 -15.67 -15.43
N GLU A 202 8.48 -16.45 -16.51
CA GLU A 202 9.46 -16.30 -17.58
C GLU A 202 9.28 -14.98 -18.36
N ILE A 203 8.05 -14.56 -18.61
CA ILE A 203 7.74 -13.25 -19.21
C ILE A 203 8.18 -12.12 -18.26
N GLY A 204 7.96 -12.27 -16.96
CA GLY A 204 8.42 -11.32 -15.93
C GLY A 204 9.95 -11.16 -15.93
N ARG A 205 10.70 -12.25 -16.12
CA ARG A 205 12.18 -12.23 -16.28
C ARG A 205 12.60 -11.62 -17.61
N GLY A 206 11.93 -11.99 -18.70
CA GLY A 206 12.21 -11.49 -20.05
C GLY A 206 11.96 -9.99 -20.22
N SER A 207 11.00 -9.44 -19.48
CA SER A 207 10.67 -8.00 -19.46
C SER A 207 11.57 -7.16 -18.53
N GLY A 208 12.49 -7.78 -17.77
CA GLY A 208 13.38 -7.08 -16.84
C GLY A 208 12.72 -6.67 -15.52
N ILE A 209 11.48 -7.11 -15.26
CA ILE A 209 10.73 -6.87 -14.02
C ILE A 209 11.21 -7.79 -12.89
N ILE A 210 11.79 -8.94 -13.26
CA ILE A 210 12.45 -9.87 -12.36
C ILE A 210 13.95 -9.87 -12.64
N SER A 211 14.76 -9.52 -11.62
CA SER A 211 16.21 -9.60 -11.68
C SER A 211 16.65 -11.01 -12.12
N LYS A 212 17.67 -11.08 -13.00
CA LYS A 212 18.22 -12.35 -13.48
C LYS A 212 18.97 -13.14 -12.40
N ASP A 213 19.40 -12.45 -11.34
CA ASP A 213 20.05 -13.07 -10.19
C ASP A 213 18.99 -13.75 -9.32
N ASN A 214 19.30 -14.98 -8.87
CA ASN A 214 18.48 -15.67 -7.88
C ASN A 214 18.20 -14.72 -6.71
N ASN A 215 16.95 -14.71 -6.25
CA ASN A 215 16.32 -13.84 -5.25
C ASN A 215 17.01 -13.69 -3.86
N SER A 216 18.32 -13.92 -3.73
CA SER A 216 19.07 -13.96 -2.47
C SER A 216 19.20 -12.62 -1.74
N HIS A 217 18.81 -11.50 -2.36
CA HIS A 217 18.88 -10.16 -1.76
C HIS A 217 17.51 -9.47 -1.60
N LEU A 218 16.42 -10.08 -2.07
CA LEU A 218 15.08 -9.50 -1.94
C LEU A 218 14.45 -9.93 -0.62
N THR A 219 13.90 -8.96 0.09
CA THR A 219 13.06 -9.22 1.27
C THR A 219 11.82 -10.02 0.88
N LYS A 220 11.24 -10.78 1.83
CA LYS A 220 10.02 -11.56 1.60
C LYS A 220 8.88 -10.69 1.07
N GLU A 221 8.82 -9.44 1.51
CA GLU A 221 7.85 -8.43 1.13
C GLU A 221 8.04 -7.96 -0.32
N GLN A 222 9.30 -7.80 -0.76
CA GLN A 222 9.62 -7.48 -2.16
C GLN A 222 9.26 -8.63 -3.10
N LEU A 223 9.51 -9.88 -2.69
CA LEU A 223 9.14 -11.06 -3.46
C LEU A 223 7.62 -11.21 -3.59
N GLN A 224 6.87 -10.90 -2.54
CA GLN A 224 5.41 -10.96 -2.59
C GLN A 224 4.82 -9.86 -3.50
N CYS A 225 5.34 -8.63 -3.42
CA CYS A 225 4.93 -7.56 -4.33
C CYS A 225 5.28 -7.89 -5.78
N GLN A 226 6.44 -8.51 -6.01
CA GLN A 226 6.85 -8.96 -7.34
C GLN A 226 5.90 -10.02 -7.89
N ALA A 227 5.50 -10.99 -7.08
CA ALA A 227 4.49 -11.98 -7.45
C ALA A 227 3.12 -11.34 -7.78
N GLU A 228 2.68 -10.36 -6.98
CA GLU A 228 1.45 -9.62 -7.29
C GLU A 228 1.54 -8.86 -8.62
N LEU A 229 2.69 -8.29 -8.95
CA LEU A 229 2.92 -7.62 -10.23
C LEU A 229 2.92 -8.61 -11.40
N ILE A 230 3.58 -9.76 -11.26
CA ILE A 230 3.62 -10.81 -12.29
C ILE A 230 2.20 -11.26 -12.67
N ASP A 231 1.34 -11.46 -11.67
CA ASP A 231 -0.06 -11.83 -11.91
C ASP A 231 -0.88 -10.69 -12.56
N LEU A 232 -0.60 -9.44 -12.19
CA LEU A 232 -1.36 -8.28 -12.66
C LEU A 232 -0.97 -7.83 -14.07
N LEU A 233 0.29 -8.03 -14.48
CA LEU A 233 0.82 -7.53 -15.75
C LEU A 233 0.07 -8.08 -16.98
N PRO A 234 -0.16 -9.40 -17.11
CA PRO A 234 -0.92 -9.94 -18.24
C PRO A 234 -2.35 -9.39 -18.30
N GLN A 235 -2.97 -9.16 -17.14
CA GLN A 235 -4.31 -8.57 -17.04
C GLN A 235 -4.32 -7.11 -17.51
N ILE A 236 -3.26 -6.35 -17.19
CA ILE A 236 -3.05 -4.97 -17.67
C ILE A 236 -2.79 -4.95 -19.17
N GLU A 237 -1.97 -5.86 -19.69
CA GLU A 237 -1.72 -5.97 -21.12
C GLU A 237 -3.00 -6.26 -21.90
N GLU A 238 -3.85 -7.14 -21.39
CA GLU A 238 -5.16 -7.41 -21.98
C GLU A 238 -6.08 -6.19 -21.93
N ALA A 239 -6.18 -5.50 -20.79
CA ALA A 239 -6.98 -4.28 -20.67
C ALA A 239 -6.51 -3.17 -21.63
N ASN A 240 -5.19 -3.01 -21.78
CA ASN A 240 -4.61 -2.06 -22.74
C ASN A 240 -4.91 -2.45 -24.19
N ALA A 241 -4.85 -3.75 -24.52
CA ALA A 241 -5.20 -4.22 -25.86
C ALA A 241 -6.69 -4.02 -26.18
N ILE A 242 -7.59 -4.19 -25.21
CA ILE A 242 -9.00 -3.82 -25.36
C ILE A 242 -9.14 -2.31 -25.55
N SER A 243 -8.46 -1.51 -24.74
CA SER A 243 -8.46 -0.03 -24.87
C SER A 243 -8.02 0.42 -26.26
N ILE A 244 -6.99 -0.22 -26.83
CA ILE A 244 -6.53 0.01 -28.21
C ILE A 244 -7.62 -0.35 -29.22
N ALA A 245 -8.21 -1.55 -29.10
CA ALA A 245 -9.21 -2.03 -30.05
C ALA A 245 -10.49 -1.17 -30.06
N LEU A 246 -10.88 -0.63 -28.90
CA LEU A 246 -12.08 0.19 -28.71
C LEU A 246 -11.81 1.70 -28.71
N ASP A 247 -10.56 2.11 -28.98
CA ASP A 247 -10.06 3.49 -28.94
C ASP A 247 -10.50 4.30 -27.69
N LYS A 248 -10.35 3.72 -26.50
CA LYS A 248 -10.87 4.31 -25.25
C LYS A 248 -10.04 5.46 -24.70
N LYS A 249 -8.84 5.69 -25.24
CA LYS A 249 -7.88 6.72 -24.79
C LYS A 249 -7.40 6.53 -23.34
N VAL A 250 -7.51 5.31 -22.82
CA VAL A 250 -7.13 4.95 -21.44
C VAL A 250 -5.95 4.00 -21.45
N VAL A 251 -5.01 4.22 -20.52
CA VAL A 251 -3.82 3.40 -20.33
C VAL A 251 -3.82 2.88 -18.90
N PHE A 252 -3.58 1.59 -18.77
CA PHE A 252 -3.43 0.88 -17.50
C PHE A 252 -1.95 0.62 -17.24
N THR A 253 -1.47 0.91 -16.04
CA THR A 253 -0.07 0.68 -15.65
C THR A 253 0.02 0.18 -14.21
N ALA A 254 0.75 -0.91 -13.99
CA ALA A 254 0.97 -1.41 -12.64
C ALA A 254 1.95 -0.50 -11.91
N ILE A 255 1.63 -0.14 -10.67
CA ILE A 255 2.54 0.57 -9.78
C ILE A 255 2.65 -0.15 -8.43
N PRO A 256 3.87 -0.35 -7.91
CA PRO A 256 4.05 -0.81 -6.53
C PRO A 256 3.81 0.36 -5.57
N VAL A 257 2.96 0.15 -4.57
CA VAL A 257 2.63 1.18 -3.57
C VAL A 257 3.05 0.69 -2.19
N SER A 258 3.83 1.49 -1.48
CA SER A 258 4.28 1.17 -0.11
C SER A 258 3.17 1.38 0.93
N ALA A 259 3.31 0.78 2.11
CA ALA A 259 2.41 1.04 3.23
C ALA A 259 2.43 2.52 3.65
N SER A 260 3.61 3.13 3.72
CA SER A 260 3.77 4.55 4.07
C SER A 260 3.06 5.47 3.08
N ALA A 261 3.13 5.17 1.78
CA ALA A 261 2.40 5.92 0.76
C ALA A 261 0.89 5.83 0.96
N ARG A 262 0.37 4.70 1.46
CA ARG A 262 -1.05 4.52 1.83
C ARG A 262 -1.42 5.06 3.21
N GLY A 263 -0.49 5.69 3.92
CA GLY A 263 -0.71 6.15 5.30
C GLY A 263 -0.81 5.01 6.32
N GLU A 264 -0.32 3.82 5.98
CA GLU A 264 -0.33 2.64 6.85
C GLU A 264 0.98 2.55 7.66
N TYR A 265 0.86 2.29 8.96
CA TYR A 265 1.99 2.13 9.87
C TYR A 265 2.77 0.84 9.68
N ASP A 266 2.02 -0.21 9.39
CA ASP A 266 2.48 -1.57 9.19
C ASP A 266 1.72 -2.11 7.98
N GLY A 267 2.43 -2.70 7.03
CA GLY A 267 1.83 -3.16 5.79
C GLY A 267 2.88 -3.54 4.76
N LYS A 268 2.49 -4.39 3.81
CA LYS A 268 3.35 -4.81 2.71
C LYS A 268 3.23 -3.84 1.53
N VAL A 269 4.22 -3.85 0.65
CA VAL A 269 4.06 -3.23 -0.67
C VAL A 269 2.96 -4.00 -1.42
N LYS A 270 2.03 -3.27 -2.04
CA LYS A 270 0.89 -3.84 -2.78
C LYS A 270 0.89 -3.31 -4.21
N ALA A 271 0.46 -4.13 -5.16
CA ALA A 271 0.28 -3.67 -6.54
C ALA A 271 -1.05 -2.90 -6.70
N TYR A 272 -0.97 -1.74 -7.35
CA TYR A 272 -2.11 -0.94 -7.79
C TYR A 272 -2.04 -0.72 -9.30
N VAL A 273 -3.15 -0.30 -9.90
CA VAL A 273 -3.25 0.04 -11.32
C VAL A 273 -3.53 1.51 -11.48
N SER A 274 -2.59 2.25 -12.06
CA SER A 274 -2.84 3.59 -12.60
C SER A 274 -3.70 3.46 -13.84
N VAL A 275 -4.81 4.22 -13.85
CA VAL A 275 -5.77 4.30 -14.94
C VAL A 275 -5.74 5.74 -15.43
N LYS A 276 -5.03 5.97 -16.53
CA LYS A 276 -4.79 7.31 -17.07
C LYS A 276 -5.51 7.50 -18.39
N ASN A 277 -6.36 8.51 -18.48
CA ASN A 277 -6.86 8.99 -19.75
C ASN A 277 -5.87 10.02 -20.32
N PHE A 278 -5.12 9.65 -21.34
CA PHE A 278 -4.03 10.50 -21.86
C PHE A 278 -4.52 11.73 -22.64
N ALA A 279 -5.78 11.74 -23.09
CA ALA A 279 -6.37 12.87 -23.80
C ALA A 279 -6.78 13.99 -22.84
N THR A 280 -7.34 13.62 -21.69
CA THR A 280 -7.82 14.57 -20.68
C THR A 280 -6.80 14.88 -19.59
N GLY A 281 -5.84 13.97 -19.38
CA GLY A 281 -4.87 14.04 -18.29
C GLY A 281 -5.39 13.48 -16.96
N LEU A 282 -6.64 13.01 -16.91
CA LEU A 282 -7.21 12.39 -15.71
C LEU A 282 -6.49 11.10 -15.38
N GLU A 283 -6.21 10.88 -14.10
CA GLU A 283 -5.54 9.69 -13.60
C GLU A 283 -6.17 9.23 -12.29
N TRP A 284 -6.52 7.94 -12.19
CA TRP A 284 -6.97 7.32 -10.95
C TRP A 284 -6.09 6.15 -10.59
N LEU A 285 -6.16 5.76 -9.32
CA LEU A 285 -5.50 4.56 -8.84
C LEU A 285 -6.51 3.55 -8.33
N TRP A 286 -6.53 2.38 -8.96
CA TRP A 286 -7.38 1.26 -8.57
C TRP A 286 -6.55 0.20 -7.86
N ASN A 287 -7.12 -0.38 -6.81
CA ASN A 287 -6.57 -1.61 -6.25
C ASN A 287 -6.80 -2.78 -7.23
N LYS A 288 -6.09 -3.89 -6.99
CA LYS A 288 -6.18 -5.10 -7.83
C LYS A 288 -7.62 -5.59 -8.02
N GLU A 289 -8.40 -5.66 -6.95
CA GLU A 289 -9.78 -6.16 -6.98
C GLU A 289 -10.69 -5.32 -7.89
N LYS A 290 -10.69 -3.99 -7.69
CA LYS A 290 -11.47 -3.06 -8.51
C LYS A 290 -11.05 -3.15 -9.97
N PHE A 291 -9.76 -3.21 -10.26
CA PHE A 291 -9.27 -3.36 -11.63
C PHE A 291 -9.74 -4.66 -12.28
N LEU A 292 -9.62 -5.81 -11.60
CA LEU A 292 -10.04 -7.09 -12.16
C LEU A 292 -11.55 -7.14 -12.43
N ASN A 293 -12.36 -6.55 -11.53
CA ASN A 293 -13.80 -6.43 -11.72
C ASN A 293 -14.11 -5.54 -12.94
N ARG A 294 -13.47 -4.38 -13.07
CA ARG A 294 -13.63 -3.51 -14.25
C ARG A 294 -13.13 -4.17 -15.52
N LYS A 295 -12.04 -4.94 -15.48
CA LYS A 295 -11.50 -5.67 -16.63
C LYS A 295 -12.49 -6.70 -17.16
N ALA A 296 -13.20 -7.41 -16.27
CA ALA A 296 -14.24 -8.35 -16.70
C ALA A 296 -15.32 -7.65 -17.54
N ASP A 297 -15.79 -6.48 -17.11
CA ASP A 297 -16.73 -5.65 -17.88
C ASP A 297 -16.12 -5.19 -19.22
N MET A 298 -14.84 -4.80 -19.23
CA MET A 298 -14.12 -4.41 -20.47
C MET A 298 -14.03 -5.56 -21.47
N THR A 299 -13.78 -6.78 -20.98
CA THR A 299 -13.69 -7.98 -21.82
C THR A 299 -15.05 -8.30 -22.44
N GLU A 300 -16.15 -8.21 -21.68
CA GLU A 300 -17.51 -8.38 -22.21
C GLU A 300 -17.83 -7.34 -23.29
N LEU A 301 -17.51 -6.06 -23.01
CA LEU A 301 -17.67 -4.97 -23.97
C LEU A 301 -16.92 -5.21 -25.30
N TYR A 302 -15.72 -5.76 -25.22
CA TYR A 302 -14.92 -6.11 -26.39
C TYR A 302 -15.53 -7.26 -27.21
N LEU A 303 -16.06 -8.29 -26.53
CA LEU A 303 -16.68 -9.43 -27.21
C LEU A 303 -17.93 -8.99 -27.98
N ASP A 304 -18.78 -8.15 -27.38
CA ASP A 304 -19.96 -7.57 -28.06
C ASP A 304 -19.56 -6.79 -29.31
N PHE A 305 -18.51 -5.95 -29.21
CA PHE A 305 -18.00 -5.20 -30.36
C PHE A 305 -17.48 -6.12 -31.47
N LYS A 306 -16.80 -7.21 -31.11
CA LYS A 306 -16.17 -8.12 -32.06
C LYS A 306 -17.18 -8.93 -32.86
N ASP A 307 -18.27 -9.36 -32.24
CA ASP A 307 -19.24 -10.27 -32.88
C ASP A 307 -20.23 -9.52 -33.79
N ASP A 308 -20.74 -8.35 -33.36
CA ASP A 308 -21.77 -7.62 -34.09
C ASP A 308 -21.29 -6.32 -34.76
N GLY A 309 -20.03 -5.90 -34.53
CA GLY A 309 -19.51 -4.59 -34.93
C GLY A 309 -20.22 -3.40 -34.25
N VAL A 310 -21.18 -3.68 -33.36
CA VAL A 310 -22.01 -2.73 -32.64
C VAL A 310 -21.97 -3.14 -31.17
N ILE A 311 -21.32 -2.31 -30.34
CA ILE A 311 -21.36 -2.45 -28.89
C ILE A 311 -22.81 -2.56 -28.43
N ASN A 312 -23.17 -3.60 -27.67
CA ASN A 312 -24.49 -3.72 -27.07
C ASN A 312 -24.75 -2.53 -26.15
N ARG A 313 -25.46 -1.53 -26.68
CA ARG A 313 -25.60 -0.23 -26.03
C ARG A 313 -26.49 -0.28 -24.79
N GLU A 314 -27.29 -1.32 -24.55
CA GLU A 314 -28.23 -1.29 -23.42
C GLU A 314 -27.56 -1.43 -22.06
N LYS A 315 -26.59 -2.36 -21.91
CA LYS A 315 -25.86 -2.56 -20.66
C LYS A 315 -24.88 -1.42 -20.34
N PHE A 316 -24.23 -0.87 -21.36
CA PHE A 316 -23.17 0.13 -21.22
C PHE A 316 -23.60 1.57 -21.58
N LYS A 317 -24.88 1.82 -21.88
CA LYS A 317 -25.42 3.19 -22.09
C LYS A 317 -25.25 4.07 -20.85
N SER A 318 -25.40 3.49 -19.67
CA SER A 318 -25.36 4.19 -18.37
C SER A 318 -24.01 4.07 -17.66
N TYR A 319 -23.08 3.28 -18.19
CA TYR A 319 -21.84 2.94 -17.51
C TYR A 319 -20.76 2.52 -18.50
N ASP A 320 -19.59 3.17 -18.39
CA ASP A 320 -18.40 2.85 -19.17
C ASP A 320 -17.33 2.25 -18.24
N PRO A 321 -16.89 0.99 -18.44
CA PRO A 321 -15.92 0.37 -17.54
C PRO A 321 -14.54 1.04 -17.57
N PHE A 322 -14.24 1.84 -18.61
CA PHE A 322 -13.01 2.65 -18.73
C PHE A 322 -13.11 4.01 -18.06
N PHE A 323 -14.31 4.39 -17.59
CA PHE A 323 -14.56 5.70 -17.01
C PHE A 323 -14.59 5.64 -15.48
N GLU A 324 -14.05 6.70 -14.89
CA GLU A 324 -14.16 7.05 -13.49
C GLU A 324 -14.48 8.54 -13.42
N SER A 325 -15.30 8.97 -12.45
CA SER A 325 -15.68 10.38 -12.38
C SER A 325 -14.49 11.25 -11.96
N PRO A 326 -14.31 12.46 -12.52
CA PRO A 326 -13.39 13.44 -11.97
C PRO A 326 -13.72 13.80 -10.50
N ASP A 327 -14.99 13.69 -10.12
CA ASP A 327 -15.47 13.91 -8.73
C ASP A 327 -15.11 12.74 -7.79
N THR A 328 -14.56 11.63 -8.29
CA THR A 328 -14.14 10.52 -7.44
C THR A 328 -12.90 10.94 -6.63
N PRO A 329 -12.98 11.01 -5.28
CA PRO A 329 -11.87 11.47 -4.46
C PRO A 329 -10.64 10.58 -4.66
N THR A 330 -9.52 11.20 -5.03
CA THR A 330 -8.26 10.52 -5.33
C THR A 330 -7.21 10.95 -4.34
N GLN A 331 -6.42 9.99 -3.84
CA GLN A 331 -5.30 10.31 -2.96
C GLN A 331 -4.19 10.96 -3.80
N ILE A 332 -3.96 12.26 -3.56
CA ILE A 332 -2.90 13.04 -4.22
C ILE A 332 -1.54 12.60 -3.67
N GLY A 333 -1.46 12.37 -2.37
CA GLY A 333 -0.26 11.87 -1.71
C GLY A 333 -0.37 11.84 -0.20
N THR A 334 0.76 11.55 0.44
CA THR A 334 0.89 11.47 1.90
C THR A 334 2.04 12.35 2.37
N ALA A 335 1.78 13.18 3.36
CA ALA A 335 2.78 13.93 4.08
C ALA A 335 3.11 13.25 5.42
N MET A 336 4.38 13.30 5.81
CA MET A 336 4.87 12.72 7.05
C MET A 336 5.35 13.81 8.00
N ILE A 337 4.98 13.70 9.27
CA ILE A 337 5.55 14.53 10.34
C ILE A 337 5.94 13.66 11.52
N PHE A 338 7.14 13.82 12.07
CA PHE A 338 7.59 13.04 13.21
C PHE A 338 7.25 13.75 14.52
N PRO A 339 6.42 13.16 15.40
CA PRO A 339 6.10 13.72 16.71
C PRO A 339 7.23 13.53 17.73
N LYS A 340 8.44 13.15 17.35
CA LYS A 340 9.51 12.75 18.29
C LYS A 340 9.98 13.86 19.23
N THR A 341 9.69 15.11 18.91
CA THR A 341 9.97 16.27 19.78
C THR A 341 8.89 16.46 20.84
N LEU A 342 7.69 15.92 20.62
CA LEU A 342 6.52 16.10 21.49
C LEU A 342 6.74 15.55 22.90
N PRO A 343 7.30 14.33 23.13
CA PRO A 343 7.57 13.84 24.47
C PRO A 343 8.59 14.70 25.25
N TYR A 344 9.33 15.56 24.56
CA TYR A 344 10.25 16.52 25.17
C TYR A 344 9.63 17.91 25.34
N MET A 345 8.31 18.03 25.15
CA MET A 345 7.55 19.29 25.21
C MET A 345 8.04 20.35 24.22
N LEU A 346 8.54 19.91 23.06
CA LEU A 346 9.04 20.81 22.01
C LEU A 346 8.11 20.82 20.80
N PRO A 347 7.76 22.01 20.27
CA PRO A 347 6.93 22.12 19.08
C PRO A 347 7.67 21.59 17.84
N ASN A 348 6.93 20.93 16.96
CA ASN A 348 7.39 20.60 15.61
C ASN A 348 6.55 21.35 14.59
N LYS A 349 7.17 22.25 13.82
CA LYS A 349 6.53 23.01 12.74
C LYS A 349 7.34 22.74 11.47
N THR A 350 6.68 22.31 10.41
CA THR A 350 7.36 21.93 9.17
C THR A 350 6.48 22.16 7.95
N ASP A 351 7.13 22.46 6.82
CA ASP A 351 6.56 22.36 5.48
C ASP A 351 6.84 20.95 4.97
N ALA A 352 5.94 20.01 5.26
CA ALA A 352 6.10 18.61 4.88
C ALA A 352 5.89 18.42 3.38
N LYS A 353 6.74 17.60 2.76
CA LYS A 353 6.54 17.17 1.37
C LYS A 353 5.36 16.20 1.28
N ILE A 354 4.54 16.39 0.27
CA ILE A 354 3.46 15.47 -0.10
C ILE A 354 4.04 14.52 -1.13
N LEU A 355 4.10 13.23 -0.81
CA LEU A 355 4.60 12.21 -1.72
C LEU A 355 3.42 11.46 -2.35
N ASP A 356 3.37 11.39 -3.68
CA ASP A 356 2.39 10.58 -4.39
C ASP A 356 2.61 9.08 -4.11
N LEU A 357 1.71 8.24 -4.62
CA LEU A 357 1.78 6.80 -4.41
C LEU A 357 2.95 6.11 -5.12
N ARG A 358 3.72 6.85 -5.93
CA ARG A 358 4.96 6.45 -6.60
C ARG A 358 6.20 7.10 -5.94
N SER A 359 6.03 7.72 -4.77
CA SER A 359 7.07 8.45 -4.02
C SER A 359 7.61 9.71 -4.71
N ASN A 360 6.91 10.24 -5.72
CA ASN A 360 7.26 11.52 -6.33
C ASN A 360 6.69 12.67 -5.49
N GLU A 361 7.39 13.80 -5.46
CA GLU A 361 6.90 14.99 -4.78
C GLU A 361 5.72 15.61 -5.54
N ALA A 362 4.52 15.57 -4.94
CA ALA A 362 3.28 16.11 -5.50
C ALA A 362 2.92 17.50 -4.96
N GLY A 363 3.59 17.95 -3.91
CA GLY A 363 3.35 19.25 -3.29
C GLY A 363 3.99 19.39 -1.92
N THR A 364 3.61 20.44 -1.20
CA THR A 364 3.99 20.69 0.20
C THR A 364 2.76 21.02 1.06
N VAL A 365 2.82 20.77 2.37
CA VAL A 365 1.77 21.13 3.33
C VAL A 365 2.38 21.57 4.66
N GLN A 366 1.86 22.66 5.21
CA GLN A 366 2.20 23.15 6.55
C GLN A 366 1.55 22.28 7.61
N ILE A 367 2.38 21.67 8.47
CA ILE A 367 1.91 20.86 9.59
C ILE A 367 2.64 21.30 10.87
N GLU A 368 1.87 21.50 11.93
CA GLU A 368 2.40 21.79 13.27
C GLU A 368 1.90 20.77 14.29
N ILE A 369 2.80 20.32 15.16
CA ILE A 369 2.51 19.57 16.39
C ILE A 369 2.98 20.43 17.56
N LEU A 370 2.04 20.89 18.36
CA LEU A 370 2.30 21.82 19.45
C LEU A 370 1.93 21.16 20.77
N PRO A 371 2.87 20.92 21.69
CA PRO A 371 2.51 20.54 23.06
C PRO A 371 1.59 21.60 23.66
N CYS A 372 0.55 21.18 24.37
CA CYS A 372 -0.44 22.07 24.95
C CYS A 372 -0.78 21.66 26.38
N ASN A 373 -1.39 22.59 27.12
CA ASN A 373 -1.92 22.27 28.43
C ASN A 373 -3.22 21.44 28.32
N ALA A 374 -3.77 21.03 29.47
CA ALA A 374 -4.99 20.22 29.53
C ALA A 374 -6.25 20.92 28.97
N SER A 375 -6.24 22.25 28.81
CA SER A 375 -7.32 23.00 28.16
C SER A 375 -7.12 23.15 26.64
N GLY A 376 -6.09 22.52 26.08
CA GLY A 376 -5.83 22.56 24.63
C GLY A 376 -5.20 23.87 24.15
N LYS A 377 -4.68 24.70 25.06
CA LYS A 377 -3.95 25.92 24.72
C LYS A 377 -2.47 25.57 24.53
N PRO A 378 -1.88 25.81 23.33
CA PRO A 378 -0.45 25.65 23.12
C PRO A 378 0.35 26.55 24.07
N PHE A 379 1.49 26.05 24.53
CA PHE A 379 2.42 26.87 25.30
C PHE A 379 3.02 27.99 24.43
N THR A 380 3.43 29.08 25.07
CA THR A 380 4.17 30.17 24.45
C THR A 380 5.63 29.76 24.20
N GLU A 381 6.33 30.48 23.33
CA GLU A 381 7.74 30.19 23.03
C GLU A 381 8.62 30.21 24.30
N LYS A 382 8.36 31.16 25.21
CA LYS A 382 9.04 31.23 26.52
C LYS A 382 8.74 30.01 27.38
N GLU A 383 7.48 29.58 27.44
CA GLU A 383 7.10 28.38 28.18
C GLU A 383 7.70 27.11 27.55
N TYR A 384 7.91 27.05 26.23
CA TYR A 384 8.63 25.95 25.58
C TYR A 384 10.14 25.97 25.91
N GLU A 385 10.76 27.15 25.98
CA GLU A 385 12.16 27.31 26.39
C GLU A 385 12.34 26.94 27.88
N GLU A 386 11.44 27.42 28.74
CA GLU A 386 11.43 27.15 30.18
C GLU A 386 11.11 25.67 30.48
N ALA A 387 10.09 25.07 29.87
CA ALA A 387 9.76 23.65 30.01
C ALA A 387 10.77 22.72 29.29
N GLY A 388 11.39 23.21 28.21
CA GLY A 388 12.47 22.53 27.50
C GLY A 388 13.80 22.57 28.26
N SER A 389 13.97 23.54 29.17
CA SER A 389 15.10 23.66 30.10
C SER A 389 14.86 22.96 31.44
N ASN A 390 13.59 22.76 31.84
CA ASN A 390 13.17 22.10 33.07
C ASN A 390 12.01 21.13 32.80
N LEU A 391 12.23 19.80 32.87
CA LEU A 391 11.33 18.77 33.46
C LEU A 391 11.40 17.34 32.84
N ILE A 392 11.93 17.12 31.63
CA ILE A 392 11.95 15.77 31.01
C ILE A 392 13.34 15.44 30.45
N ALA A 393 14.12 14.70 31.22
CA ALA A 393 15.43 14.19 30.81
C ALA A 393 15.27 12.92 29.96
N ASP A 394 14.38 12.02 30.40
CA ASP A 394 14.00 10.82 29.67
C ASP A 394 12.46 10.66 29.68
N PRO A 395 11.79 10.86 28.54
CA PRO A 395 10.34 10.67 28.43
C PRO A 395 9.87 9.29 28.90
N LYS A 396 10.69 8.25 28.73
CA LYS A 396 10.33 6.88 29.12
C LYS A 396 10.27 6.67 30.63
N THR A 397 10.94 7.50 31.42
CA THR A 397 10.86 7.47 32.88
C THR A 397 9.96 8.58 33.41
N ASP A 398 10.05 9.77 32.81
CA ASP A 398 9.51 10.99 33.41
C ASP A 398 8.04 11.22 33.05
N LEU A 399 7.54 10.63 31.96
CA LEU A 399 6.17 10.84 31.49
C LEU A 399 5.20 9.70 31.79
N ILE A 400 5.66 8.50 32.16
CA ILE A 400 4.78 7.34 32.36
C ILE A 400 3.61 7.67 33.29
N ASN A 401 2.40 7.27 32.88
CA ASN A 401 1.10 7.53 33.53
C ASN A 401 0.70 9.02 33.61
N LYS A 402 1.41 9.94 32.97
CA LYS A 402 1.03 11.36 32.86
C LYS A 402 0.31 11.64 31.54
N PRO A 403 -0.58 12.65 31.48
CA PRO A 403 -1.21 13.05 30.23
C PRO A 403 -0.21 13.75 29.31
N ILE A 404 -0.19 13.35 28.04
CA ILE A 404 0.49 14.03 26.93
C ILE A 404 -0.60 14.69 26.10
N SER A 405 -0.67 16.02 26.18
CA SER A 405 -1.64 16.81 25.42
C SER A 405 -0.94 17.63 24.34
N PHE A 406 -1.51 17.63 23.14
CA PHE A 406 -0.97 18.39 22.02
C PHE A 406 -2.03 18.76 21.00
N LEU A 407 -1.72 19.78 20.23
CA LEU A 407 -2.52 20.28 19.14
C LEU A 407 -1.84 19.95 17.81
N ILE A 408 -2.57 19.34 16.89
CA ILE A 408 -2.17 19.27 15.48
C ILE A 408 -2.84 20.41 14.74
N LYS A 409 -2.05 21.19 13.99
CA LYS A 409 -2.54 22.16 13.01
C LYS A 409 -2.13 21.77 11.60
N ILE A 410 -3.03 21.94 10.65
CA ILE A 410 -2.75 21.78 9.22
C ILE A 410 -3.14 23.09 8.53
N GLY A 411 -2.15 23.73 7.91
CA GLY A 411 -2.25 25.06 7.32
C GLY A 411 -2.37 25.02 5.80
N VAL A 412 -1.54 25.80 5.11
CA VAL A 412 -1.54 25.90 3.66
C VAL A 412 -0.89 24.65 3.04
N ALA A 413 -1.52 24.08 2.02
CA ALA A 413 -0.88 23.16 1.09
C ALA A 413 -0.71 23.79 -0.29
N ASN A 414 0.30 23.33 -1.03
CA ASN A 414 0.58 23.72 -2.40
C ASN A 414 0.71 22.46 -3.26
N ILE A 415 -0.37 22.08 -3.95
CA ILE A 415 -0.38 20.92 -4.85
C ILE A 415 0.13 21.34 -6.23
N TYR A 416 1.19 20.68 -6.70
CA TYR A 416 1.89 21.08 -7.91
C TYR A 416 1.08 20.82 -9.19
N ASN A 417 0.33 19.71 -9.23
CA ASN A 417 -0.53 19.42 -10.37
C ASN A 417 -1.84 20.20 -10.26
N PRO A 418 -2.09 21.18 -11.16
CA PRO A 418 -3.27 22.04 -11.07
C PRO A 418 -4.57 21.35 -11.47
N ILE A 419 -4.52 20.08 -11.90
CA ILE A 419 -5.72 19.29 -12.18
C ILE A 419 -6.53 19.02 -10.92
N TYR A 420 -5.88 18.98 -9.75
CA TYR A 420 -6.56 18.69 -8.50
C TYR A 420 -7.26 19.94 -7.93
N GLU A 421 -8.46 19.73 -7.42
CA GLU A 421 -9.24 20.70 -6.67
C GLU A 421 -10.05 19.99 -5.57
N ASP A 422 -10.90 20.74 -4.85
CA ASP A 422 -11.77 20.19 -3.80
C ASP A 422 -11.00 19.30 -2.82
N ILE A 423 -9.98 19.89 -2.20
CA ILE A 423 -8.94 19.17 -1.47
C ILE A 423 -9.26 19.10 0.03
N TYR A 424 -8.99 17.96 0.65
CA TYR A 424 -9.05 17.75 2.10
C TYR A 424 -7.92 16.84 2.60
N CYS A 425 -7.63 16.89 3.90
CA CYS A 425 -6.74 15.93 4.54
C CYS A 425 -7.52 14.88 5.33
N SER A 426 -6.99 13.67 5.38
CA SER A 426 -7.51 12.55 6.15
C SER A 426 -6.36 11.86 6.88
N PHE A 427 -6.53 11.58 8.17
CA PHE A 427 -5.48 10.97 8.97
C PHE A 427 -6.04 10.31 10.23
N GLN A 428 -5.25 9.40 10.79
CA GLN A 428 -5.49 8.75 12.06
C GLN A 428 -4.16 8.68 12.78
N ILE A 429 -4.15 9.10 14.05
CA ILE A 429 -2.96 9.00 14.90
C ILE A 429 -3.18 7.94 15.96
N TYR A 430 -2.11 7.28 16.37
CA TYR A 430 -2.02 6.39 17.54
C TYR A 430 -3.35 5.89 18.12
N LYS A 431 -3.85 4.75 17.63
CA LYS A 431 -5.06 4.07 18.14
C LYS A 431 -6.34 4.93 18.26
N GLU A 432 -6.38 6.14 17.70
CA GLU A 432 -7.61 6.92 17.61
C GLU A 432 -8.66 6.09 16.87
N PRO A 433 -9.85 5.86 17.43
CA PRO A 433 -10.81 4.93 16.84
C PRO A 433 -11.43 5.48 15.55
N THR A 434 -11.34 6.79 15.32
CA THR A 434 -12.00 7.47 14.20
C THR A 434 -10.98 8.09 13.26
N LEU A 435 -11.24 7.91 11.96
CA LEU A 435 -10.52 8.63 10.91
C LEU A 435 -10.92 10.10 10.95
N ILE A 436 -9.93 10.99 11.01
CA ILE A 436 -10.11 12.43 11.13
C ILE A 436 -10.02 13.04 9.74
N LYS A 437 -10.99 13.86 9.37
CA LYS A 437 -11.01 14.58 8.10
C LYS A 437 -11.09 16.09 8.33
N THR A 438 -10.37 16.86 7.52
CA THR A 438 -10.56 18.32 7.45
C THR A 438 -11.81 18.64 6.62
N ASN A 439 -12.25 19.90 6.68
CA ASN A 439 -13.19 20.40 5.69
C ASN A 439 -12.54 20.39 4.30
N THR A 440 -13.36 20.15 3.27
CA THR A 440 -12.95 20.25 1.87
C THR A 440 -12.86 21.71 1.46
N ILE A 441 -11.72 22.11 0.90
CA ILE A 441 -11.50 23.45 0.35
C ILE A 441 -11.69 23.40 -1.16
N LYS A 442 -12.74 24.08 -1.65
CA LYS A 442 -13.18 23.96 -3.03
C LYS A 442 -12.43 24.84 -4.03
N GLY A 443 -12.33 24.38 -5.28
CA GLY A 443 -11.89 25.17 -6.44
C GLY A 443 -10.45 25.67 -6.40
N THR A 444 -9.58 25.03 -5.62
CA THR A 444 -8.17 25.43 -5.49
C THR A 444 -7.24 24.24 -5.33
N ASN A 445 -6.07 24.31 -5.97
CA ASN A 445 -4.95 23.41 -5.73
C ASN A 445 -4.00 23.92 -4.61
N LYS A 446 -4.32 25.05 -3.99
CA LYS A 446 -3.58 25.65 -2.87
C LYS A 446 -4.49 25.92 -1.66
N PRO A 447 -5.01 24.86 -1.01
CA PRO A 447 -5.96 25.02 0.08
C PRO A 447 -5.27 25.53 1.34
N ASP A 448 -5.97 26.38 2.11
CA ASP A 448 -5.63 26.69 3.50
C ASP A 448 -6.67 26.02 4.40
N PHE A 449 -6.29 24.90 5.02
CA PHE A 449 -7.24 24.09 5.79
C PHE A 449 -7.65 24.75 7.10
N LYS A 450 -6.82 25.64 7.65
CA LYS A 450 -6.98 26.25 8.99
C LYS A 450 -7.40 25.23 10.05
N PHE A 451 -6.93 24.00 9.92
CA PHE A 451 -7.39 22.88 10.73
C PHE A 451 -6.65 22.89 12.05
N SER A 452 -7.37 22.56 13.12
CA SER A 452 -6.81 22.52 14.48
C SER A 452 -7.57 21.48 15.30
N LYS A 453 -6.87 20.48 15.85
CA LYS A 453 -7.48 19.48 16.73
C LYS A 453 -6.54 19.10 17.88
N ASN A 454 -7.11 19.06 19.09
CA ASN A 454 -6.43 18.67 20.31
C ASN A 454 -6.50 17.15 20.50
N PHE A 455 -5.44 16.59 21.05
CA PHE A 455 -5.31 15.19 21.44
C PHE A 455 -4.73 15.11 22.83
N THR A 456 -5.23 14.16 23.62
CA THR A 456 -4.73 13.88 24.95
C THR A 456 -4.68 12.37 25.14
N PHE A 457 -3.49 11.87 25.47
CA PHE A 457 -3.28 10.46 25.77
C PHE A 457 -2.62 10.31 27.14
N ILE A 458 -2.88 9.20 27.81
CA ILE A 458 -2.07 8.81 28.97
C ILE A 458 -0.80 8.14 28.46
N ALA A 459 0.35 8.62 28.92
CA ALA A 459 1.64 8.09 28.54
C ALA A 459 1.83 6.65 29.04
N THR A 460 1.94 5.74 28.09
CA THR A 460 2.38 4.36 28.27
C THR A 460 3.70 4.14 27.53
N GLU A 461 4.40 3.04 27.81
CA GLU A 461 5.59 2.68 27.03
C GLU A 461 5.27 2.57 25.53
N GLU A 462 4.09 2.07 25.19
CA GLU A 462 3.64 1.89 23.81
C GLU A 462 3.49 3.23 23.06
N ILE A 463 2.76 4.20 23.61
CA ILE A 463 2.59 5.51 22.95
C ILE A 463 3.91 6.27 22.91
N LEU A 464 4.72 6.20 23.97
CA LEU A 464 6.02 6.86 23.97
C LEU A 464 6.94 6.26 22.90
N ASN A 465 6.95 4.93 22.77
CA ASN A 465 7.68 4.25 21.71
C ASN A 465 7.17 4.63 20.32
N PHE A 466 5.85 4.78 20.15
CA PHE A 466 5.26 5.25 18.91
C PHE A 466 5.67 6.70 18.58
N LEU A 467 5.50 7.63 19.52
CA LEU A 467 5.84 9.04 19.33
C LEU A 467 7.33 9.26 19.05
N LEU A 468 8.21 8.46 19.64
CA LEU A 468 9.66 8.58 19.44
C LEU A 468 10.16 7.97 18.12
N ASN A 469 9.48 6.94 17.58
CA ASN A 469 10.02 6.15 16.48
C ASN A 469 9.18 6.11 15.21
N LYS A 470 7.90 6.49 15.26
CA LYS A 470 6.97 6.51 14.13
C LYS A 470 6.60 7.96 13.77
N CYS A 471 6.03 8.17 12.58
CA CYS A 471 5.52 9.47 12.12
C CYS A 471 3.99 9.54 12.23
N PHE A 472 3.40 10.69 11.96
CA PHE A 472 1.99 10.80 11.61
C PHE A 472 1.88 10.90 10.10
N TYR A 473 0.99 10.09 9.51
CA TYR A 473 0.66 10.16 8.09
C TYR A 473 -0.55 11.07 7.89
N ILE A 474 -0.36 12.17 7.19
CA ILE A 474 -1.43 13.06 6.75
C ILE A 474 -1.67 12.79 5.28
N GLN A 475 -2.76 12.10 4.94
CA GLN A 475 -3.11 11.82 3.55
C GLN A 475 -3.88 13.00 2.98
N ILE A 476 -3.55 13.40 1.76
CA ILE A 476 -4.20 14.50 1.06
C ILE A 476 -5.00 13.91 -0.10
N PHE A 477 -6.28 14.23 -0.13
CA PHE A 477 -7.23 13.81 -1.15
C PHE A 477 -7.77 15.02 -1.88
N GLY A 478 -8.13 14.84 -3.14
CA GLY A 478 -8.86 15.84 -3.91
C GLY A 478 -9.61 15.21 -5.07
N GLU A 479 -10.46 16.01 -5.68
CA GLU A 479 -11.13 15.69 -6.94
C GLU A 479 -10.30 16.24 -8.11
N GLN A 480 -10.59 15.80 -9.32
CA GLN A 480 -9.93 16.25 -10.53
C GLN A 480 -10.85 17.18 -11.30
N LYS A 481 -10.29 18.25 -11.86
CA LYS A 481 -11.02 19.20 -12.71
C LYS A 481 -11.66 18.48 -13.89
N HIS A 482 -12.92 18.82 -14.13
CA HIS A 482 -13.63 18.36 -15.32
C HIS A 482 -12.90 18.83 -16.58
N PRO A 483 -12.52 17.92 -17.48
CA PRO A 483 -11.85 18.30 -18.72
C PRO A 483 -12.79 19.13 -19.61
N SER A 484 -12.23 20.07 -20.36
CA SER A 484 -13.00 20.79 -21.37
C SER A 484 -13.46 19.84 -22.49
N PRO A 485 -14.58 20.13 -23.18
CA PRO A 485 -15.04 19.31 -24.31
C PRO A 485 -13.96 19.09 -25.39
N GLU A 486 -13.06 20.06 -25.57
CA GLU A 486 -11.95 19.99 -26.52
C GLU A 486 -10.90 18.95 -26.13
N GLN A 487 -10.66 18.73 -24.83
CA GLN A 487 -9.71 17.73 -24.34
C GLN A 487 -10.19 16.30 -24.63
N TYR A 488 -11.50 16.05 -24.65
CA TYR A 488 -12.06 14.77 -25.09
C TYR A 488 -11.84 14.50 -26.59
N ASN A 489 -11.75 15.57 -27.40
CA ASN A 489 -11.59 15.52 -28.85
C ASN A 489 -10.14 15.33 -29.32
N SER A 490 -9.26 14.80 -28.47
CA SER A 490 -7.91 14.41 -28.90
C SER A 490 -7.96 13.59 -30.19
N LYS A 491 -7.19 14.03 -31.19
CA LYS A 491 -7.06 13.37 -32.49
C LYS A 491 -6.16 12.14 -32.46
N ILE A 492 -5.38 11.99 -31.38
CA ILE A 492 -4.47 10.87 -31.21
C ILE A 492 -5.30 9.67 -30.77
N THR A 493 -5.27 8.62 -31.58
CA THR A 493 -5.88 7.33 -31.24
C THR A 493 -5.06 6.63 -30.15
N THR A 494 -5.71 5.69 -29.47
CA THR A 494 -5.08 4.85 -28.45
C THR A 494 -3.92 4.06 -29.05
N LYS A 495 -4.09 3.53 -30.27
CA LYS A 495 -3.02 2.84 -31.00
C LYS A 495 -1.78 3.73 -31.21
N GLU A 496 -1.97 4.93 -31.75
CA GLU A 496 -0.87 5.89 -31.99
C GLU A 496 -0.18 6.30 -30.69
N TYR A 497 -0.93 6.44 -29.59
CA TYR A 497 -0.36 6.74 -28.28
C TYR A 497 0.61 5.63 -27.84
N PHE A 498 0.18 4.37 -27.90
CA PHE A 498 1.03 3.23 -27.51
C PHE A 498 2.25 3.06 -28.44
N GLU A 499 2.11 3.33 -29.74
CA GLU A 499 3.24 3.32 -30.69
C GLU A 499 4.29 4.37 -30.33
N ARG A 500 3.88 5.58 -29.95
CA ARG A 500 4.79 6.65 -29.48
C ARG A 500 5.48 6.28 -28.18
N GLU A 501 4.75 5.72 -27.22
CA GLU A 501 5.32 5.30 -25.94
C GLU A 501 6.32 4.14 -26.10
N LYS A 502 6.09 3.23 -27.05
CA LYS A 502 7.03 2.14 -27.38
C LYS A 502 8.35 2.68 -27.93
N LEU A 503 8.31 3.72 -28.78
CA LEU A 503 9.49 4.43 -29.28
C LEU A 503 10.24 5.18 -28.17
N ASN A 504 9.51 5.83 -27.25
CA ASN A 504 10.10 6.49 -26.09
C ASN A 504 10.73 5.50 -25.10
N SER A 505 10.13 4.32 -24.95
CA SER A 505 10.60 3.26 -24.05
C SER A 505 11.87 2.59 -24.56
N GLN A 506 12.10 2.49 -25.88
CA GLN A 506 13.38 2.02 -26.43
C GLN A 506 14.57 2.93 -26.08
N ASN A 507 14.31 4.21 -25.77
CA ASN A 507 15.32 5.16 -25.32
C ASN A 507 15.44 5.24 -23.77
N ASN A 508 14.52 4.63 -23.01
CA ASN A 508 14.43 4.74 -21.55
C ASN A 508 13.99 3.41 -20.89
N MET A 509 14.48 2.27 -21.37
CA MET A 509 14.32 0.99 -20.67
C MET A 509 15.23 0.96 -19.44
N ILE A 510 14.72 1.56 -18.36
CA ILE A 510 14.79 1.12 -16.96
C ILE A 510 13.88 2.14 -16.29
N GLY A 511 12.62 1.75 -16.04
CA GLY A 511 11.86 2.39 -14.98
C GLY A 511 12.68 2.17 -13.71
N LYS A 512 13.51 3.15 -13.36
CA LYS A 512 14.19 3.17 -12.07
C LYS A 512 13.08 2.99 -11.06
N VAL A 513 13.15 1.90 -10.29
CA VAL A 513 12.66 1.94 -8.91
C VAL A 513 13.46 3.08 -8.30
N SER A 514 12.89 4.29 -8.39
CA SER A 514 13.61 5.48 -8.00
C SER A 514 13.69 5.39 -6.49
N ASN A 515 14.92 5.24 -5.98
CA ASN A 515 15.28 5.46 -4.57
C ASN A 515 15.14 6.95 -4.21
N ASN A 516 14.07 7.59 -4.66
CA ASN A 516 13.87 9.00 -4.46
C ASN A 516 13.02 9.16 -3.21
N ILE A 517 13.74 9.57 -2.17
CA ILE A 517 13.30 9.90 -0.81
C ILE A 517 13.39 8.70 0.13
N ASP A 518 14.58 8.56 0.65
CA ASP A 518 14.90 7.75 1.82
C ASP A 518 14.23 8.35 3.08
N PRO A 519 13.27 7.64 3.71
CA PRO A 519 12.71 8.04 5.01
C PRO A 519 13.78 8.31 6.08
N GLU A 520 14.97 7.72 5.92
CA GLU A 520 16.13 7.95 6.77
C GLU A 520 16.62 9.41 6.70
N SER A 521 16.50 10.10 5.55
CA SER A 521 16.95 11.50 5.40
C SER A 521 16.14 12.50 6.23
N GLU A 522 14.80 12.37 6.26
CA GLU A 522 13.95 13.20 7.12
C GLU A 522 14.09 12.81 8.59
N LYS A 523 14.21 11.50 8.87
CA LYS A 523 14.53 11.00 10.22
C LYS A 523 15.84 11.61 10.74
N LEU A 524 16.87 11.70 9.90
CA LEU A 524 18.17 12.30 10.19
C LEU A 524 18.08 13.81 10.44
N LYS A 525 17.26 14.57 9.70
CA LYS A 525 17.04 16.00 9.97
C LYS A 525 16.42 16.25 11.33
N ASP A 526 15.41 15.48 11.68
CA ASP A 526 14.77 15.59 12.98
C ASP A 526 15.71 15.06 14.11
N GLU A 527 16.59 14.09 13.82
CA GLU A 527 17.61 13.60 14.77
C GLU A 527 18.67 14.67 15.00
N LEU A 528 19.07 15.38 13.95
CA LEU A 528 19.95 16.53 14.01
C LEU A 528 19.31 17.67 14.83
N LYS A 529 18.02 17.94 14.65
CA LYS A 529 17.27 18.94 15.45
C LYS A 529 17.22 18.55 16.93
N LEU A 530 16.94 17.28 17.23
CA LEU A 530 16.95 16.74 18.58
C LEU A 530 18.35 16.79 19.20
N SER A 531 19.39 16.41 18.45
CA SER A 531 20.79 16.41 18.88
C SER A 531 21.28 17.83 19.15
N LYS A 532 21.01 18.79 18.27
CA LYS A 532 21.29 20.22 18.48
C LYS A 532 20.61 20.75 19.75
N THR A 533 19.37 20.34 20.00
CA THR A 533 18.64 20.75 21.21
C THR A 533 19.25 20.11 22.46
N LYS A 534 19.65 18.83 22.41
CA LYS A 534 20.36 18.15 23.50
C LYS A 534 21.72 18.79 23.79
N ILE A 535 22.47 19.17 22.75
CA ILE A 535 23.76 19.86 22.88
C ILE A 535 23.55 21.22 23.55
N SER A 536 22.61 22.03 23.07
CA SER A 536 22.28 23.32 23.68
C SER A 536 21.82 23.18 25.14
N ARG A 537 21.09 22.11 25.48
CA ARG A 537 20.73 21.77 26.87
C ARG A 537 21.96 21.46 27.72
N LEU A 538 22.86 20.61 27.23
CA LEU A 538 24.11 20.29 27.94
C LEU A 538 24.99 21.53 28.13
N GLU A 539 25.08 22.40 27.12
CA GLU A 539 25.79 23.67 27.21
C GLU A 539 25.17 24.58 28.28
N ASN A 540 23.85 24.70 28.33
CA ASN A 540 23.15 25.47 29.36
C ASN A 540 23.31 24.84 30.76
N THR A 541 23.27 23.50 30.88
CA THR A 541 23.56 22.79 32.14
C THR A 541 25.00 23.06 32.59
N VAL A 542 25.97 23.04 31.67
CA VAL A 542 27.37 23.36 31.98
C VAL A 542 27.53 24.81 32.41
N VAL A 543 26.88 25.77 31.75
CA VAL A 543 26.86 27.18 32.16
C VAL A 543 26.27 27.33 33.57
N ASN A 544 25.16 26.66 33.86
CA ASN A 544 24.54 26.71 35.18
C ASN A 544 25.41 26.05 36.26
N LEU A 545 26.03 24.90 35.98
CA LEU A 545 26.98 24.26 36.88
C LEU A 545 28.22 25.12 37.14
N ASN A 546 28.74 25.83 36.12
CA ASN A 546 29.85 26.76 36.27
C ASN A 546 29.48 27.96 37.14
N LYS A 547 28.29 28.53 36.95
CA LYS A 547 27.77 29.59 37.85
C LYS A 547 27.63 29.09 39.29
N ILE A 548 27.22 27.85 39.49
CA ILE A 548 27.12 27.23 40.81
C ILE A 548 28.51 27.06 41.43
N LEU A 549 29.52 26.65 40.65
CA LEU A 549 30.91 26.56 41.11
C LEU A 549 31.50 27.92 41.50
N GLU A 550 31.17 28.99 40.74
CA GLU A 550 31.55 30.36 41.07
C GLU A 550 30.88 30.84 42.36
N ILE A 551 29.57 30.59 42.52
CA ILE A 551 28.82 30.95 43.74
C ILE A 551 29.30 30.12 44.94
N SER A 552 29.68 28.86 44.74
CA SER A 552 30.10 27.97 45.81
C SER A 552 31.55 28.14 46.25
N GLY A 553 32.34 28.91 45.51
CA GLY A 553 33.78 29.03 45.75
C GLY A 553 34.53 27.69 45.68
N GLY A 554 34.00 26.71 44.95
CA GLY A 554 34.57 25.36 44.85
C GLY A 554 34.26 24.43 46.04
N LEU A 555 33.36 24.80 46.97
CA LEU A 555 32.96 23.93 48.07
C LEU A 555 31.98 22.84 47.62
N PRO A 556 32.08 21.60 48.16
CA PRO A 556 31.13 20.53 47.86
C PRO A 556 29.75 20.85 48.45
N ILE A 557 28.74 20.87 47.58
CA ILE A 557 27.32 21.12 47.90
C ILE A 557 26.58 19.78 47.93
N GLY A 558 25.72 19.57 48.92
CA GLY A 558 24.86 18.39 48.99
C GLY A 558 23.79 18.38 47.88
N ALA A 559 23.44 17.20 47.36
CA ALA A 559 22.56 17.03 46.19
C ALA A 559 21.21 17.77 46.30
N ASN A 560 20.59 17.79 47.49
CA ASN A 560 19.33 18.51 47.75
C ASN A 560 19.46 20.04 47.65
N TYR A 561 20.62 20.62 47.97
CA TYR A 561 20.86 22.06 47.83
C TYR A 561 21.25 22.41 46.39
N LEU A 562 22.00 21.54 45.73
CA LEU A 562 22.33 21.63 44.30
C LEU A 562 21.06 21.73 43.44
N GLN A 563 20.08 20.87 43.72
CA GLN A 563 18.79 20.90 43.04
C GLN A 563 18.05 22.23 43.26
N ARG A 564 18.02 22.75 44.50
CA ARG A 564 17.36 24.03 44.82
C ARG A 564 18.06 25.24 44.18
N ILE A 565 19.38 25.21 44.09
CA ILE A 565 20.18 26.27 43.46
C ILE A 565 20.01 26.23 41.92
N LEU A 566 19.99 25.04 41.32
CA LEU A 566 19.75 24.84 39.87
C LEU A 566 18.39 25.39 39.41
N TYR A 567 17.39 25.42 40.28
CA TYR A 567 16.02 25.86 39.97
C TYR A 567 15.67 27.26 40.50
N CYS A 568 16.65 28.07 40.92
CA CYS A 568 16.42 29.45 41.31
C CYS A 568 16.20 30.38 40.10
N SER A 569 15.27 31.32 40.24
CA SER A 569 14.89 32.24 39.17
C SER A 569 15.87 33.42 38.98
N ASN A 570 16.78 33.65 39.94
CA ASN A 570 17.81 34.69 39.87
C ASN A 570 19.03 34.37 40.77
N ASP A 571 20.16 35.04 40.50
CA ASP A 571 21.45 34.80 41.16
C ASP A 571 21.47 35.21 42.64
N GLN A 572 20.62 36.17 43.06
CA GLN A 572 20.56 36.62 44.45
C GLN A 572 19.90 35.57 45.36
N ASP A 573 18.84 34.91 44.88
CA ASP A 573 18.16 33.84 45.59
C ASP A 573 19.04 32.58 45.66
N ALA A 574 19.72 32.24 44.56
CA ALA A 574 20.71 31.16 44.52
C ALA A 574 21.82 31.37 45.56
N LYS A 575 22.35 32.60 45.64
CA LYS A 575 23.38 32.99 46.63
C LYS A 575 22.85 32.93 48.06
N LYS A 576 21.61 33.34 48.30
CA LYS A 576 20.97 33.25 49.62
C LYS A 576 20.81 31.80 50.09
N ILE A 577 20.39 30.89 49.21
CA ILE A 577 20.30 29.44 49.52
C ILE A 577 21.69 28.87 49.83
N PHE A 578 22.72 29.30 49.10
CA PHE A 578 24.09 28.90 49.37
C PHE A 578 24.62 29.46 50.70
N ASP A 579 24.33 30.72 51.02
CA ASP A 579 24.72 31.34 52.29
C ASP A 579 24.02 30.65 53.49
N ASP A 580 22.76 30.24 53.33
CA ASP A 580 22.02 29.46 54.32
C ASP A 580 22.63 28.06 54.51
N TYR A 581 23.05 27.39 53.43
CA TYR A 581 23.80 26.14 53.49
C TYR A 581 25.14 26.30 54.23
N SER A 582 25.91 27.34 53.88
CA SER A 582 27.22 27.62 54.48
C SER A 582 27.09 27.91 55.98
N LYS A 583 26.12 28.74 56.38
CA LYS A 583 25.79 29.02 57.79
C LYS A 583 25.32 27.78 58.54
N SER A 584 24.57 26.89 57.90
CA SER A 584 24.14 25.63 58.51
C SER A 584 25.33 24.69 58.78
N LYS A 585 26.34 24.72 57.90
CA LYS A 585 27.58 23.93 58.03
C LYS A 585 28.53 24.52 59.09
N GLU A 586 28.64 25.85 59.16
CA GLU A 586 29.37 26.56 60.23
C GLU A 586 28.74 26.34 61.60
N LYS A 587 27.40 26.42 61.72
CA LYS A 587 26.70 26.07 62.97
C LYS A 587 26.89 24.61 63.38
N PHE A 588 26.95 23.68 62.43
CA PHE A 588 27.24 22.27 62.71
C PHE A 588 28.69 22.05 63.18
N SER A 589 29.63 22.81 62.63
CA SER A 589 31.05 22.82 63.05
C SER A 589 31.23 23.43 64.44
N GLU A 590 30.60 24.57 64.74
CA GLU A 590 30.64 25.20 66.07
C GLU A 590 29.98 24.34 67.16
N TYR A 591 28.94 23.56 66.81
CA TYR A 591 28.25 22.69 67.76
C TYR A 591 29.11 21.49 68.21
N TYR A 592 30.04 21.04 67.36
CA TYR A 592 30.94 19.91 67.64
C TYR A 592 32.29 20.32 68.24
N ASP A 593 32.80 21.52 67.94
CA ASP A 593 34.08 21.99 68.49
C ASP A 593 34.01 22.39 69.98
N ASN A 594 32.81 22.46 70.59
CA ASN A 594 32.63 23.04 71.92
C ASN A 594 32.21 22.08 73.05
N LYS A 595 32.26 20.75 72.88
CA LYS A 595 32.12 19.84 74.03
C LYS A 595 32.94 18.56 73.87
N ASP A 596 33.99 18.45 74.68
CA ASP A 596 34.58 17.17 75.06
C ASP A 596 33.54 16.31 75.80
N GLY A 597 33.24 15.12 75.27
CA GLY A 597 32.42 14.10 75.91
C GLY A 597 30.94 14.42 75.99
N VAL A 598 30.19 14.19 74.89
CA VAL A 598 28.72 14.21 74.91
C VAL A 598 28.19 12.82 74.61
N VAL A 599 27.43 12.28 75.54
CA VAL A 599 26.50 11.16 75.31
C VAL A 599 25.19 11.76 74.81
N VAL A 600 24.74 11.36 73.61
CA VAL A 600 23.47 11.81 73.04
C VAL A 600 22.46 10.67 73.05
N SER A 601 21.25 10.92 73.55
CA SER A 601 20.13 9.97 73.52
C SER A 601 19.20 10.26 72.35
N ILE A 602 18.98 9.28 71.48
CA ILE A 602 17.98 9.33 70.40
C ILE A 602 17.08 8.10 70.54
N ASN A 603 15.77 8.32 70.62
CA ASN A 603 14.75 7.27 70.86
C ASN A 603 15.03 6.36 72.08
N GLY A 604 15.64 6.91 73.13
CA GLY A 604 15.90 6.20 74.38
C GLY A 604 17.15 5.33 74.40
N GLN A 605 17.99 5.37 73.35
CA GLN A 605 19.33 4.77 73.36
C GLN A 605 20.41 5.85 73.41
N GLU A 606 21.35 5.68 74.33
CA GLU A 606 22.49 6.57 74.55
C GLU A 606 23.71 6.15 73.74
N PHE A 607 24.34 7.12 73.05
CA PHE A 607 25.56 6.90 72.27
C PHE A 607 26.67 7.82 72.78
N ASP A 608 27.79 7.22 73.21
CA ASP A 608 28.97 7.91 73.70
C ASP A 608 29.97 8.15 72.56
N PHE A 609 30.30 9.42 72.33
CA PHE A 609 31.27 9.85 71.32
C PHE A 609 32.58 10.28 71.99
N GLY A 610 33.16 9.38 72.79
CA GLY A 610 34.46 9.56 73.43
C GLY A 610 35.65 9.27 72.51
N ASN A 611 36.57 10.25 72.42
CA ASN A 611 37.92 10.26 71.87
C ASN A 611 38.47 8.97 71.21
N GLY A 612 38.35 8.93 69.88
CA GLY A 612 39.14 8.05 69.02
C GLY A 612 39.25 8.65 67.63
N LYS A 613 40.40 8.44 66.94
CA LYS A 613 40.79 9.00 65.63
C LYS A 613 39.83 8.74 64.44
N ASN A 614 38.61 8.28 64.69
CA ASN A 614 37.56 7.96 63.71
C ASN A 614 36.34 8.90 63.78
N GLY A 615 36.47 10.12 64.33
CA GLY A 615 35.41 11.13 64.33
C GLY A 615 34.97 11.63 62.93
N LYS A 616 35.63 11.21 61.85
CA LYS A 616 35.22 11.53 60.47
C LYS A 616 34.28 10.50 59.83
N THR A 617 34.06 9.35 60.46
CA THR A 617 33.34 8.23 59.81
C THR A 617 31.88 8.09 60.25
N ALA A 618 31.40 8.89 61.20
CA ALA A 618 30.01 8.82 61.69
C ALA A 618 29.04 9.81 61.00
N VAL A 619 29.49 10.60 60.02
CA VAL A 619 28.64 11.59 59.33
C VAL A 619 27.99 11.01 58.06
N CYS A 620 28.41 9.84 57.58
CA CYS A 620 27.82 9.22 56.38
C CYS A 620 26.56 8.38 56.63
N SER A 621 26.04 8.29 57.87
CA SER A 621 24.90 7.40 58.17
C SER A 621 23.57 8.14 58.35
N ILE A 622 23.53 9.47 58.23
CA ILE A 622 22.30 10.27 58.45
C ILE A 622 22.05 11.31 57.33
N LEU A 623 22.91 11.42 56.31
CA LEU A 623 22.59 12.06 55.03
C LEU A 623 22.20 10.97 54.02
#